data_AF-A0A497TDU4-F1
#
_entry.id   AF-A0A497TDU4-F1
#
_cell.length_a   1.000
_cell.length_b   1.000
_cell.length_c   1.000
_cell.angle_alpha   90.00
_cell.angle_beta   90.00
_cell.angle_gamma   90.00
#
_symmetry.space_group_name_H-M   'P 1'
#
loop_
_entity.id
_entity.type
_entity.pdbx_description
1 polymer ?
#
loop_
_entity_poly.entity_id
_entity_poly.type
_entity_poly.pdbx_seq_one_letter_code
_entity_poly.pdbx_strand_id
1 'polypeptide(L)'
;MDFDSRSSRISVALHTVAGFFSGWFSFHIAQFYGNLVSIAVGVLILIMIGYITEFIVKKKGISWWMGNGGILYLFFWFISWVFFLNL
;
A
#
# COMPACT_ATOMS: atom_id res chain seq x y z
N MET A 1 -1.07 -25.44 -10.82
CA MET A 1 -1.42 -24.06 -10.44
C MET A 1 -0.22 -23.20 -10.77
N ASP A 2 -0.39 -22.23 -11.66
CA ASP A 2 0.70 -21.39 -12.13
C ASP A 2 1.20 -20.49 -10.98
N PHE A 3 2.49 -20.57 -10.65
CA PHE A 3 3.09 -19.81 -9.54
C PHE A 3 2.87 -18.29 -9.70
N ASP A 4 2.75 -17.82 -10.95
CA ASP A 4 2.53 -16.41 -11.26
C ASP A 4 1.18 -15.90 -10.73
N SER A 5 0.12 -16.68 -10.94
CA SER A 5 -1.25 -16.34 -10.52
C SER A 5 -1.40 -16.24 -8.99
N ARG A 6 -0.72 -17.13 -8.24
CA ARG A 6 -0.73 -17.12 -6.78
C ARG A 6 -0.01 -15.89 -6.23
N SER A 7 1.17 -15.60 -6.76
CA SER A 7 1.95 -14.44 -6.32
C SER A 7 1.23 -13.13 -6.60
N SER A 8 0.60 -12.98 -7.76
CA SER A 8 -0.20 -11.78 -8.07
C SER A 8 -1.38 -11.61 -7.11
N ARG A 9 -2.10 -12.68 -6.78
CA ARG A 9 -3.18 -12.63 -5.77
C ARG A 9 -2.69 -12.19 -4.40
N ILE A 10 -1.52 -12.69 -3.97
CA ILE A 10 -0.89 -12.28 -2.70
C ILE A 10 -0.53 -10.79 -2.74
N SER A 11 0.09 -10.32 -3.83
CA SER A 11 0.44 -8.91 -3.99
C SER A 11 -0.79 -8.01 -3.92
N VAL A 12 -1.84 -8.34 -4.67
CA VAL A 12 -3.13 -7.64 -4.66
C VAL A 12 -3.71 -7.58 -3.24
N ALA A 13 -3.78 -8.71 -2.55
CA ALA A 13 -4.34 -8.78 -1.20
C ALA A 13 -3.55 -7.95 -0.19
N LEU A 14 -2.22 -8.11 -0.15
CA LEU A 14 -1.36 -7.37 0.76
C LEU A 14 -1.44 -5.86 0.53
N HIS A 15 -1.38 -5.42 -0.73
CA HIS A 15 -1.42 -3.99 -1.07
C HIS A 15 -2.79 -3.37 -0.80
N THR A 16 -3.87 -4.10 -1.04
CA THR A 16 -5.24 -3.61 -0.76
C THR A 16 -5.45 -3.41 0.73
N VAL A 17 -5.13 -4.43 1.54
CA VAL A 17 -5.27 -4.37 3.00
C VAL A 17 -4.35 -3.30 3.58
N ALA A 18 -3.08 -3.27 3.15
CA ALA A 18 -2.13 -2.25 3.60
C ALA A 18 -2.54 -0.84 3.19
N GLY A 19 -3.10 -0.65 1.99
CA GLY A 19 -3.57 0.65 1.51
C GLY A 19 -4.64 1.22 2.42
N PHE A 20 -5.65 0.41 2.77
CA PHE A 20 -6.72 0.82 3.69
C PHE A 20 -6.19 1.21 5.08
N PHE A 21 -5.39 0.35 5.72
CA PHE A 21 -4.85 0.63 7.05
C PHE A 21 -3.86 1.80 7.03
N SER A 22 -3.09 1.94 5.97
CA SER A 22 -2.19 3.07 5.77
C SER A 22 -2.95 4.39 5.66
N GLY A 23 -4.10 4.43 4.99
CA GLY A 23 -4.90 5.67 4.91
C GLY A 23 -5.49 6.08 6.25
N TRP A 24 -5.95 5.10 7.06
CA TRP A 24 -6.34 5.34 8.46
C TRP A 24 -5.16 5.87 9.29
N PHE A 25 -3.97 5.29 9.13
CA PHE A 25 -2.77 5.75 9.83
C PHE A 25 -2.33 7.15 9.39
N SER A 26 -2.35 7.41 8.08
CA SER A 26 -2.08 8.72 7.47
C SER A 26 -3.02 9.80 7.98
N PHE A 27 -4.29 9.49 8.27
CA PHE A 27 -5.21 10.45 8.91
C PHE A 27 -4.67 10.91 10.27
N HIS A 28 -4.26 9.99 11.15
CA HIS A 28 -3.70 10.35 12.45
C HIS A 28 -2.42 11.16 12.31
N ILE A 29 -1.51 10.74 11.43
CA ILE A 29 -0.26 11.48 11.18
C ILE A 29 -0.55 12.91 10.69
N ALA A 30 -1.55 13.09 9.82
CA ALA A 30 -1.92 14.40 9.30
C ALA A 30 -2.40 15.35 10.42
N GLN A 31 -3.12 14.84 11.43
CA GLN A 31 -3.59 15.64 12.57
C GLN A 31 -2.44 16.17 13.44
N PHE A 32 -1.37 15.40 13.63
CA PHE A 32 -0.25 15.78 14.50
C PHE A 32 0.90 16.49 13.78
N TYR A 33 1.19 16.10 12.54
CA TYR A 33 2.39 16.50 11.80
C TYR A 33 2.11 17.19 10.47
N GLY A 34 0.84 17.29 10.06
CA GLY A 34 0.41 17.91 8.81
C GLY A 34 0.42 16.98 7.59
N ASN A 35 -0.22 17.45 6.52
CA ASN A 35 -0.51 16.64 5.32
C ASN A 35 0.74 16.16 4.57
N LEU A 36 1.79 16.99 4.48
CA LEU A 36 3.01 16.61 3.75
C LEU A 36 3.74 15.42 4.40
N VAL A 37 3.84 15.43 5.73
CA VAL A 37 4.46 14.32 6.49
C VAL A 37 3.62 13.06 6.33
N SER A 38 2.29 13.18 6.37
CA SER A 38 1.36 12.07 6.17
C SER A 38 1.51 11.42 4.78
N ILE A 39 1.65 12.21 3.71
CA ILE A 39 1.89 11.71 2.35
C ILE A 39 3.23 10.97 2.28
N ALA A 40 4.30 11.55 2.85
CA ALA A 40 5.62 10.93 2.86
C ALA A 40 5.60 9.56 3.58
N VAL A 41 4.90 9.47 4.72
CA VAL A 41 4.70 8.22 5.47
C VAL A 41 3.89 7.22 4.66
N GLY A 42 2.81 7.64 3.99
CA GLY A 42 2.00 6.77 3.13
C GLY A 42 2.79 6.17 1.97
N VAL A 43 3.68 6.95 1.34
CA VAL A 43 4.60 6.45 0.31
C VAL A 43 5.64 5.50 0.89
N LEU A 44 6.18 5.80 2.07
CA LEU A 44 7.14 4.93 2.75
C LEU A 44 6.52 3.56 3.08
N ILE A 45 5.28 3.53 3.54
CA ILE A 45 4.54 2.29 3.80
C ILE A 45 4.34 1.47 2.51
N LEU A 46 4.01 2.11 1.38
CA LEU A 46 3.93 1.43 0.08
C LEU A 46 5.24 0.70 -0.24
N ILE A 47 6.37 1.41 -0.13
CA ILE A 47 7.69 0.85 -0.43
C ILE A 47 8.00 -0.33 0.49
N MET A 48 7.73 -0.22 1.79
CA MET A 48 7.92 -1.31 2.74
C MET A 48 7.06 -2.53 2.37
N ILE A 49 5.79 -2.34 2.05
CA ILE A 49 4.88 -3.44 1.67
C ILE A 49 5.29 -4.08 0.34
N GLY A 50 5.81 -3.28 -0.60
CA GLY A 50 6.44 -3.76 -1.82
C GLY A 50 7.54 -4.77 -1.51
N TYR A 51 8.54 -4.38 -0.74
CA TYR A 51 9.66 -5.26 -0.35
C TYR A 51 9.23 -6.47 0.49
N ILE A 52 8.26 -6.32 1.40
CA ILE A 52 7.68 -7.44 2.15
C ILE A 52 7.02 -8.44 1.18
N THR A 53 6.30 -7.93 0.18
CA THR A 53 5.67 -8.77 -0.84
C THR A 53 6.73 -9.52 -1.65
N GLU A 54 7.81 -8.85 -2.09
CA GLU A 54 8.93 -9.47 -2.81
C GLU A 54 9.56 -10.62 -2.02
N PHE A 55 9.74 -10.41 -0.72
CA PHE A 55 10.28 -11.42 0.19
C PHE A 55 9.36 -12.64 0.30
N ILE A 56 8.04 -12.43 0.42
CA ILE A 56 7.04 -13.50 0.53
C ILE A 56 6.94 -14.31 -0.77
N VAL A 57 6.87 -13.65 -1.93
CA VAL A 57 6.66 -14.32 -3.22
C VAL A 57 7.94 -14.85 -3.86
N LYS A 58 9.09 -14.66 -3.21
CA LYS A 58 10.42 -15.15 -3.59
C LYS A 58 10.85 -14.73 -5.00
N LYS A 59 11.30 -13.47 -5.09
CA LYS A 59 11.88 -12.76 -6.26
C LYS A 59 10.89 -12.36 -7.35
N LYS A 60 10.45 -11.12 -7.25
CA LYS A 60 9.89 -10.29 -8.33
C LYS A 60 10.19 -8.84 -7.98
N GLY A 61 10.86 -8.08 -8.84
CA GLY A 61 11.37 -6.74 -8.50
C GLY A 61 10.30 -5.64 -8.44
N ILE A 62 10.75 -4.40 -8.20
CA ILE A 62 9.89 -3.22 -7.99
C ILE A 62 8.78 -3.06 -9.03
N SER A 63 9.13 -3.19 -10.30
CA SER A 63 8.18 -3.07 -11.41
C SER A 63 7.01 -4.05 -11.28
N TRP A 64 7.26 -5.26 -10.78
CA TRP A 64 6.24 -6.30 -10.68
C TRP A 64 5.20 -6.01 -9.60
N TRP A 65 5.60 -5.69 -8.35
CA TRP A 65 4.61 -5.43 -7.30
C TRP A 65 3.93 -4.09 -7.51
N MET A 66 4.58 -3.11 -8.13
CA MET A 66 3.94 -1.87 -8.56
C MET A 66 2.81 -2.13 -9.56
N GLY A 67 3.04 -3.02 -10.54
CA GLY A 67 2.06 -3.37 -11.56
C GLY A 67 0.91 -4.28 -11.06
N ASN A 68 1.15 -5.08 -10.01
CA ASN A 68 0.14 -6.03 -9.51
C ASN A 68 -0.65 -5.49 -8.30
N GLY A 69 0.00 -4.73 -7.41
CA GLY A 69 -0.60 -4.28 -6.16
C GLY A 69 -0.41 -2.78 -5.87
N GLY A 70 0.65 -2.14 -6.37
CA GLY A 70 0.97 -0.75 -6.05
C GLY A 70 -0.15 0.23 -6.40
N ILE A 71 -0.77 0.11 -7.58
CA ILE A 71 -1.91 0.94 -7.97
C ILE A 71 -3.10 0.73 -7.03
N LEU A 72 -3.39 -0.51 -6.65
CA LEU A 72 -4.49 -0.81 -5.73
C LEU A 72 -4.22 -0.22 -4.35
N TYR A 73 -2.98 -0.34 -3.84
CA TYR A 73 -2.59 0.31 -2.60
C TYR A 73 -2.89 1.81 -2.66
N LEU A 74 -2.44 2.51 -3.71
CA LEU A 74 -2.62 3.97 -3.83
C LEU A 74 -4.10 4.34 -3.87
N PHE A 75 -4.91 3.56 -4.58
CA PHE A 75 -6.36 3.77 -4.66
C PHE A 75 -7.03 3.64 -3.29
N PHE A 76 -6.79 2.52 -2.59
CA PHE A 76 -7.38 2.29 -1.27
C PHE A 76 -6.84 3.24 -0.21
N TRP A 77 -5.55 3.57 -0.26
CA TRP A 77 -4.90 4.56 0.61
C TRP A 77 -5.54 5.94 0.45
N PHE A 78 -5.66 6.43 -0.79
CA PHE A 78 -6.23 7.75 -1.04
C PHE A 78 -7.70 7.84 -0.62
N ILE A 79 -8.52 6.85 -0.98
CA ILE A 79 -9.95 6.84 -0.62
C ILE A 79 -10.14 6.77 0.89
N SER A 80 -9.42 5.89 1.57
CA SER A 80 -9.53 5.77 3.03
C SER A 80 -9.04 7.04 3.71
N TRP A 81 -7.91 7.62 3.29
CA TRP A 81 -7.39 8.86 3.87
C TRP A 81 -8.36 10.03 3.69
N VAL A 82 -8.91 10.22 2.49
CA VAL A 82 -9.92 11.25 2.21
C VAL A 82 -11.19 11.00 3.03
N PHE A 83 -11.66 9.76 3.12
CA PHE A 83 -12.83 9.42 3.91
C PHE A 83 -12.66 9.81 5.38
N PHE A 84 -11.53 9.47 6.01
CA PHE A 84 -11.27 9.83 7.41
C PHE A 84 -11.04 11.33 7.61
N LEU A 85 -10.48 12.05 6.64
CA LEU A 85 -10.35 13.51 6.71
C LEU A 85 -11.69 14.26 6.66
N ASN A 86 -12.75 13.61 6.16
CA ASN A 86 -14.09 14.19 6.03
C ASN A 86 -15.08 13.61 7.07
N LEU A 87 -14.58 12.87 8.06
CA LEU A 87 -15.36 12.32 9.18
C LEU A 87 -15.31 13.28 10.38
#